data_AF-A0A2Z7C333-F1
#
_entry.id   AF-A0A2Z7C333-F1
#
_cell.length_a   1.000
_cell.length_b   1.000
_cell.length_c   1.000
_cell.angle_alpha   90.00
_cell.angle_beta   90.00
_cell.angle_gamma   90.00
#
_symmetry.space_group_name_H-M   'P 1'
#
loop_
_entity.id
_entity.type
_entity.pdbx_description
1 polymer ?
#
loop_
_entity_poly.entity_id
_entity_poly.type
_entity_poly.pdbx_seq_one_letter_code
_entity_poly.pdbx_strand_id
1 'polypeptide(L)'
;MIGDGGFLDFDAERDDECGICLEPCTKIVFPNCFHKMCINCYRDWNTRSESCPFCRGSLWRVESRDLWVLTGDDDVIDPESVSTEDLRRFYLYIRNLPKDSPDALFVPYYREIF
;
A
#
# COMPACT_ATOMS: atom_id res chain seq x y z
N MET A 1 9.90 40.63 5.73
CA MET A 1 10.19 39.71 4.62
C MET A 1 9.12 38.62 4.68
N ILE A 2 8.00 38.81 3.99
CA ILE A 2 6.86 37.87 4.04
C ILE A 2 7.13 36.80 2.98
N GLY A 3 7.35 35.56 3.44
CA GLY A 3 7.68 34.42 2.61
C GLY A 3 6.42 33.76 2.03
N ASP A 4 6.33 33.82 0.71
CA ASP A 4 5.91 32.79 -0.26
C ASP A 4 5.35 31.42 0.22
N GLY A 5 4.34 31.44 1.09
CA GLY A 5 3.67 30.22 1.58
C GLY A 5 2.39 29.83 0.82
N GLY A 6 2.04 30.53 -0.27
CA GLY A 6 0.74 30.37 -0.94
C GLY A 6 0.76 29.55 -2.23
N PHE A 7 1.92 29.31 -2.83
CA PHE A 7 2.03 28.62 -4.13
C PHE A 7 2.17 27.10 -4.01
N LEU A 8 2.71 26.57 -2.90
CA LEU A 8 2.98 25.14 -2.74
C LEU A 8 1.72 24.31 -2.47
N ASP A 9 0.74 24.88 -1.77
CA ASP A 9 -0.47 24.18 -1.34
C ASP A 9 -1.42 23.90 -2.52
N PHE A 10 -1.52 24.85 -3.46
CA PHE A 10 -2.39 24.74 -4.62
C PHE A 10 -1.90 23.76 -5.68
N ASP A 11 -0.58 23.62 -5.85
CA ASP A 11 0.00 22.65 -6.77
C ASP A 11 -0.06 21.22 -6.19
N ALA A 12 -0.04 21.06 -4.86
CA ALA A 12 -0.22 19.76 -4.20
C ALA A 12 -1.65 19.22 -4.38
N GLU A 13 -2.68 20.04 -4.16
CA GLU A 13 -4.09 19.66 -4.37
C GLU A 13 -4.36 19.22 -5.82
N ARG A 14 -3.71 19.87 -6.80
CA ARG A 14 -3.84 19.52 -8.23
C ARG A 14 -3.24 18.17 -8.59
N ASP A 15 -2.20 17.74 -7.89
CA ASP A 15 -1.54 16.46 -8.17
C ASP A 15 -2.31 15.26 -7.56
N ASP A 16 -3.22 15.54 -6.62
CA ASP A 16 -4.12 14.59 -5.97
C ASP A 16 -5.41 14.29 -6.75
N GLU A 17 -5.74 15.11 -7.73
CA GLU A 17 -6.90 14.89 -8.60
C GLU A 17 -6.62 13.97 -9.80
N CYS A 18 -7.64 13.24 -10.24
CA CYS A 18 -7.56 12.53 -11.52
C CYS A 18 -7.52 13.53 -12.68
N GLY A 19 -6.53 13.44 -13.57
CA GLY A 19 -6.44 14.28 -14.78
C GLY A 19 -7.52 14.06 -15.86
N ILE A 20 -8.63 13.40 -15.53
CA ILE A 20 -9.79 13.16 -16.41
C ILE A 20 -11.07 13.65 -15.74
N CYS A 21 -11.41 13.13 -14.55
CA CYS A 21 -12.63 13.54 -13.83
C CYS A 21 -12.42 14.73 -12.89
N LEU A 22 -11.17 15.11 -12.61
CA LEU A 22 -10.80 16.20 -11.68
C LEU A 22 -11.32 16.01 -10.25
N GLU A 23 -11.43 14.74 -9.82
CA GLU A 23 -11.85 14.41 -8.46
C GLU A 23 -10.66 13.82 -7.67
N PRO A 24 -10.57 14.08 -6.36
CA PRO A 24 -9.60 13.43 -5.47
C PRO A 24 -9.78 11.91 -5.50
N CYS A 25 -8.70 11.16 -5.73
CA CYS A 25 -8.78 9.71 -5.82
C CYS A 25 -7.43 9.01 -5.69
N THR A 26 -7.48 7.74 -5.29
CA THR A 26 -6.37 6.83 -5.52
C THR A 26 -6.21 6.60 -7.03
N LYS A 27 -5.00 6.86 -7.53
CA LYS A 27 -4.67 6.73 -8.95
C LYS A 27 -4.07 5.37 -9.24
N ILE A 28 -4.28 4.89 -10.46
CA ILE A 28 -3.57 3.76 -11.03
C ILE A 28 -2.59 4.24 -12.09
N VAL A 29 -1.46 3.55 -12.19
CA VAL A 29 -0.36 3.86 -13.11
C VAL A 29 -0.22 2.73 -14.14
N PHE A 30 -0.10 3.10 -15.41
CA PHE A 30 0.13 2.12 -16.49
C PHE A 30 1.62 1.73 -16.60
N PRO A 31 1.94 0.44 -16.79
CA PRO A 31 3.32 -0.03 -16.83
C PRO A 31 4.07 0.44 -18.09
N ASN A 32 3.36 0.69 -19.18
CA ASN A 32 3.98 1.00 -20.48
C ASN A 32 4.33 2.50 -20.64
N CYS A 33 3.68 3.39 -19.88
CA CYS A 33 3.80 4.83 -20.10
C CYS A 33 3.77 5.68 -18.84
N PHE A 34 3.64 5.06 -17.66
CA PHE A 34 3.65 5.71 -16.34
C PHE A 34 2.65 6.86 -16.13
N HIS A 35 1.65 6.99 -17.01
CA HIS A 35 0.57 7.94 -16.80
C HIS A 35 -0.42 7.43 -15.75
N LYS A 36 -1.02 8.38 -15.02
CA LYS A 36 -1.87 8.12 -13.85
C LYS A 36 -3.32 8.58 -14.07
N MET A 37 -4.31 7.78 -13.67
CA MET A 37 -5.74 8.15 -13.63
C MET A 37 -6.49 7.32 -12.59
N CYS A 38 -7.73 7.67 -12.24
CA CYS A 38 -8.54 6.85 -11.34
C CYS A 38 -9.02 5.55 -12.02
N ILE A 39 -9.30 4.52 -11.21
CA ILE A 39 -9.75 3.21 -11.71
C ILE A 39 -11.06 3.29 -12.49
N ASN A 40 -11.95 4.22 -12.13
CA ASN A 40 -13.24 4.40 -12.81
C ASN A 40 -13.04 4.98 -14.21
N CYS A 41 -12.24 6.05 -14.35
CA CYS A 41 -11.88 6.61 -15.65
C CYS A 41 -11.15 5.60 -16.54
N TYR A 42 -10.29 4.75 -15.98
CA TYR A 42 -9.67 3.68 -16.75
C TYR A 42 -10.69 2.66 -17.25
N ARG A 43 -11.56 2.15 -16.39
CA ARG A 43 -12.58 1.17 -16.79
C ARG A 43 -13.46 1.71 -17.91
N ASP A 44 -13.95 2.93 -17.76
CA ASP A 44 -14.77 3.60 -18.77
C ASP A 44 -14.00 3.78 -20.08
N TRP A 45 -12.75 4.23 -20.00
CA TRP A 45 -11.92 4.44 -21.17
C TRP A 45 -11.56 3.14 -21.90
N ASN A 46 -11.23 2.08 -21.16
CA ASN A 46 -10.83 0.79 -21.70
C ASN A 46 -11.97 0.08 -22.44
N THR A 47 -13.23 0.44 -22.18
CA THR A 47 -14.37 -0.03 -23.01
C THR A 47 -14.40 0.60 -24.41
N ARG A 48 -13.67 1.71 -24.63
CA ARG A 48 -13.73 2.52 -25.85
C ARG A 48 -12.41 2.53 -26.61
N SER A 49 -11.28 2.45 -25.93
CA SER A 49 -9.96 2.50 -26.54
C SER A 49 -8.90 1.78 -25.71
N GLU A 50 -8.06 1.01 -26.38
CA GLU A 50 -6.88 0.36 -25.81
C GLU A 50 -5.61 1.23 -25.98
N SER A 51 -5.75 2.54 -25.82
CA SER A 51 -4.65 3.50 -25.89
C SER A 51 -4.65 4.40 -24.66
N CYS A 52 -3.51 4.77 -24.11
CA CYS A 52 -3.43 5.74 -23.03
C CYS A 52 -4.06 7.08 -23.47
N PRO A 53 -5.02 7.66 -22.73
CA PRO A 53 -5.67 8.92 -23.11
C PRO A 53 -4.73 10.12 -23.09
N PHE A 54 -3.59 10.02 -22.39
CA PHE A 54 -2.61 11.10 -22.27
C PHE A 54 -1.57 11.09 -23.39
N CYS A 55 -0.96 9.93 -23.66
CA CYS A 55 0.14 9.83 -24.63
C CYS A 55 -0.20 9.01 -25.88
N ARG A 56 -1.39 8.43 -25.97
CA ARG A 56 -1.85 7.53 -27.04
C ARG A 56 -1.00 6.26 -27.22
N GLY A 57 -0.12 5.96 -26.27
CA GLY A 57 0.62 4.70 -26.23
C GLY A 57 -0.31 3.51 -26.06
N SER A 58 0.06 2.36 -26.62
CA SER A 58 -0.77 1.15 -26.59
C SER A 58 -0.93 0.60 -25.16
N LEU A 59 -2.18 0.29 -24.81
CA LEU A 59 -2.57 -0.47 -23.61
C LEU A 59 -2.96 -1.92 -23.97
N TRP A 60 -2.68 -2.35 -25.20
CA TRP A 60 -2.90 -3.72 -25.66
C TRP A 60 -2.22 -4.70 -24.69
N ARG A 61 -3.01 -5.65 -24.16
CA ARG A 61 -2.63 -6.64 -23.12
C ARG A 61 -2.36 -6.12 -21.72
N VAL A 62 -2.72 -4.89 -21.39
CA VAL A 62 -2.72 -4.46 -19.99
C VAL A 62 -3.93 -5.08 -19.29
N GLU A 63 -3.70 -6.02 -18.39
CA GLU A 63 -4.72 -6.60 -17.53
C GLU A 63 -4.82 -5.85 -16.20
N SER A 64 -5.88 -6.09 -15.42
CA SER A 64 -6.05 -5.48 -14.10
C SER A 64 -4.89 -5.74 -13.13
N ARG A 65 -4.13 -6.83 -13.33
CA ARG A 65 -2.96 -7.20 -12.52
C ARG A 65 -1.71 -6.41 -12.88
N ASP A 66 -1.69 -5.81 -14.06
CA ASP A 66 -0.56 -5.01 -14.53
C ASP A 66 -0.67 -3.55 -14.12
N LEU A 67 -1.79 -3.16 -13.48
CA LEU A 67 -2.07 -1.82 -13.00
C LEU A 67 -1.47 -1.63 -11.60
N TRP A 68 -0.74 -0.53 -11.43
CA TRP A 68 -0.08 -0.20 -10.17
C TRP A 68 -0.90 0.83 -9.43
N VAL A 69 -1.24 0.57 -8.17
CA VAL A 69 -1.90 1.57 -7.32
C VAL A 69 -0.84 2.55 -6.84
N LEU A 70 -1.03 3.84 -7.12
CA LEU A 70 -0.18 4.90 -6.61
C LEU A 70 -0.56 5.18 -5.16
N THR A 71 0.36 4.89 -4.26
CA THR A 71 0.23 5.24 -2.83
C THR A 71 0.43 6.75 -2.66
N GLY A 72 -0.51 7.41 -2.00
CA GLY A 72 -0.37 8.80 -1.59
C GLY A 72 0.39 8.93 -0.27
N ASP A 73 0.63 10.17 0.15
CA ASP A 73 1.32 10.45 1.42
C ASP A 73 0.52 9.93 2.63
N ASP A 74 -0.81 10.01 2.56
CA ASP A 74 -1.72 9.49 3.58
C ASP A 74 -1.73 7.95 3.68
N ASP A 75 -1.21 7.24 2.68
CA ASP A 75 -1.09 5.77 2.70
C ASP A 75 0.18 5.30 3.43
N VAL A 76 1.10 6.22 3.75
CA VAL A 76 2.39 5.91 4.36
C VAL A 76 2.30 6.09 5.87
N ILE A 77 2.37 4.97 6.60
CA ILE A 77 2.43 4.98 8.06
C ILE A 77 3.84 5.44 8.51
N ASP A 78 3.89 6.41 9.42
CA ASP A 78 5.16 6.94 9.91
C ASP A 78 5.98 5.88 10.69
N PRO A 79 7.32 5.92 10.63
CA PRO A 79 8.15 4.90 11.29
C PRO A 79 7.99 4.83 12.82
N GLU A 80 7.60 5.91 13.47
CA GLU A 80 7.43 5.96 14.93
C GLU A 80 6.15 5.22 15.36
N SER A 81 5.06 5.38 14.62
CA SER A 81 3.82 4.63 14.86
C SER A 81 3.98 3.14 14.58
N VAL A 82 4.71 2.76 13.51
CA VAL A 82 5.09 1.36 13.26
C VAL A 82 5.88 0.79 14.44
N SER A 83 6.93 1.49 14.87
CA SER A 83 7.77 1.05 15.99
C SER A 83 6.98 0.89 17.29
N THR A 84 6.06 1.82 17.56
CA THR A 84 5.20 1.79 18.74
C THR A 84 4.27 0.58 18.75
N GLU A 85 3.66 0.27 17.60
CA GLU A 85 2.78 -0.89 17.46
C GLU A 85 3.56 -2.21 17.54
N ASP A 86 4.74 -2.28 16.95
CA ASP A 86 5.62 -3.45 17.03
C ASP A 86 6.05 -3.75 18.47
N LEU A 87 6.43 -2.72 19.24
CA LEU A 87 6.75 -2.87 20.66
C LEU A 87 5.54 -3.35 21.47
N ARG A 88 4.33 -2.84 21.18
CA ARG A 88 3.09 -3.32 21.81
C ARG A 88 2.83 -4.79 21.52
N ARG A 89 2.93 -5.20 20.25
CA ARG A 89 2.73 -6.59 19.82
C ARG A 89 3.76 -7.51 20.46
N PHE A 90 5.01 -7.09 20.50
CA PHE A 90 6.09 -7.83 21.15
C PHE A 90 5.80 -8.04 22.64
N TYR A 91 5.43 -6.97 23.36
CA TYR A 91 5.07 -7.08 24.78
C TYR A 91 3.90 -8.03 25.01
N LEU A 92 2.84 -7.93 24.19
CA LEU A 92 1.68 -8.82 24.27
C LEU A 92 2.05 -10.27 23.98
N TYR A 93 2.89 -10.52 22.98
CA TYR A 93 3.40 -11.85 22.68
C TYR A 93 4.11 -12.45 23.90
N ILE A 94 5.08 -11.73 24.47
CA ILE A 94 5.81 -12.17 25.66
C ILE A 94 4.86 -12.45 26.82
N ARG A 95 3.89 -11.56 27.07
CA ARG A 95 2.90 -11.72 28.15
C ARG A 95 2.02 -12.96 27.98
N ASN A 96 1.73 -13.33 26.74
CA ASN A 96 0.85 -14.46 26.41
C ASN A 96 1.61 -15.77 26.18
N LEU A 97 2.94 -15.78 26.34
CA LEU A 97 3.71 -17.03 26.32
C LEU A 97 3.21 -17.96 27.43
N PRO A 98 3.09 -19.28 27.16
CA PRO A 98 2.82 -20.25 28.21
C PRO A 98 3.85 -20.10 29.33
N LYS A 99 3.39 -20.08 30.58
CA LYS A 99 4.32 -20.13 31.71
C LYS A 99 4.98 -21.50 31.67
N ASP A 100 6.31 -21.54 31.68
CA ASP A 100 7.05 -22.77 31.93
C ASP A 100 6.56 -23.33 33.27
N SER A 101 5.77 -24.41 33.20
CA SER A 101 5.47 -25.21 34.38
C SER A 101 6.67 -26.12 34.63
N PRO A 102 7.26 -26.13 35.82
CA PRO A 102 8.30 -27.11 36.16
C PRO A 102 7.79 -28.56 36.13
N ASP A 103 6.49 -28.79 35.93
CA ASP A 103 5.87 -30.12 35.82
C ASP A 103 5.84 -30.69 34.39
N ALA A 104 6.68 -30.19 33.48
CA ALA A 104 7.11 -31.02 32.34
C ALA A 104 7.97 -32.17 32.89
N LEU A 105 7.30 -33.14 33.52
CA LEU A 105 7.82 -34.41 33.92
C LEU A 105 8.53 -34.99 32.71
N PHE A 106 9.85 -34.94 32.73
CA PHE A 106 10.69 -35.80 31.92
C PHE A 106 10.26 -37.23 32.26
N VAL A 107 9.33 -37.79 31.48
CA VAL A 107 9.04 -39.21 31.51
C VAL A 107 10.23 -39.86 30.81
N PRO A 108 11.13 -40.56 31.52
CA PRO A 108 12.23 -41.25 30.90
C PRO A 108 11.64 -42.50 30.25
N TYR A 109 11.27 -42.37 28.98
CA TYR A 109 10.82 -43.49 28.18
C TYR A 109 11.98 -44.49 28.03
N TYR A 110 11.82 -45.61 28.73
CA TYR A 110 12.47 -46.91 28.56
C TYR A 110 13.96 -47.03 28.88
N ARG A 111 14.25 -47.22 30.17
CA ARG A 111 15.26 -48.22 30.58
C ARG A 111 14.54 -49.52 30.90
N GLU A 112 14.34 -50.39 29.91
CA GLU A 112 14.35 -51.86 30.07
C GLU A 112 14.67 -52.48 28.70
N ILE A 113 15.97 -52.66 28.43
CA ILE A 113 16.44 -53.66 27.48
C ILE A 113 17.24 -54.65 28.33
N PHE A 114 16.72 -55.88 28.41
CA PHE A 114 17.43 -57.05 28.89
C PHE A 114 18.63 -57.36 27.98
#